data_AF-A0A7J5ZER1-F1
#
_entry.id   AF-A0A7J5ZER1-F1
#
_cell.length_a   1.000
_cell.length_b   1.000
_cell.length_c   1.000
_cell.angle_alpha   90.00
_cell.angle_beta   90.00
_cell.angle_gamma   90.00
#
_symmetry.space_group_name_H-M   'P 1'
#
loop_
_entity.id
_entity.type
_entity.pdbx_description
1 polymer ?
#
loop_
_entity_poly.entity_id
_entity_poly.type
_entity_poly.pdbx_seq_one_letter_code
_entity_poly.pdbx_strand_id
1 'polypeptide(L)'
;MVRHAQTAAAPAPEPRIKKFQIYRWDPDSAGNKPRMQTYDIDLNSCGPMVLDALIKIKNEIDPTLTFRRSCREGKSQLKKSLHIVM
;
A
#
# COMPACT_ATOMS: atom_id res chain seq x y z
N MET A 1 -20.05 38.35 -28.95
CA MET A 1 -19.81 38.27 -27.48
C MET A 1 -19.70 36.79 -27.11
N VAL A 2 -18.63 36.42 -26.40
CA VAL A 2 -18.08 35.07 -26.28
C VAL A 2 -18.92 34.20 -25.34
N ARG A 3 -19.29 32.99 -25.79
CA ARG A 3 -19.95 31.96 -24.96
C ARG A 3 -18.88 31.32 -24.06
N HIS A 4 -18.95 31.56 -22.75
CA HIS A 4 -18.15 30.85 -21.77
C HIS A 4 -18.65 29.39 -21.70
N ALA A 5 -17.81 28.45 -22.12
CA ALA A 5 -18.03 27.04 -21.88
C ALA A 5 -17.75 26.76 -20.40
N GLN A 6 -18.79 26.42 -19.64
CA GLN A 6 -18.65 26.00 -18.26
C GLN A 6 -18.22 24.54 -18.25
N THR A 7 -16.92 24.30 -18.08
CA THR A 7 -16.38 22.95 -17.85
C THR A 7 -16.81 22.53 -16.44
N ALA A 8 -17.94 21.84 -16.33
CA ALA A 8 -18.36 21.22 -15.08
C ALA A 8 -17.31 20.16 -14.72
N ALA A 9 -16.50 20.43 -13.69
CA ALA A 9 -15.60 19.45 -13.10
C ALA A 9 -16.45 18.25 -12.68
N ALA A 10 -16.18 17.09 -13.27
CA ALA A 10 -16.84 15.85 -12.89
C ALA A 10 -16.66 15.64 -11.37
N PRO A 11 -17.69 15.14 -10.66
CA PRO A 11 -17.57 14.87 -9.24
C PRO A 11 -16.39 13.92 -9.02
N ALA A 12 -15.52 14.28 -8.08
CA ALA A 12 -14.40 13.44 -7.70
C ALA A 12 -14.94 12.05 -7.31
N PRO A 13 -14.31 10.95 -7.76
CA PRO A 13 -14.76 9.60 -7.41
C PRO A 13 -14.81 9.46 -5.88
N GLU A 14 -15.90 8.90 -5.37
CA GLU A 14 -16.08 8.68 -3.94
C GLU A 14 -14.92 7.82 -3.38
N PRO A 15 -14.31 8.20 -2.24
CA PRO A 15 -13.14 7.52 -1.71
C PRO A 15 -13.46 6.06 -1.36
N ARG A 16 -12.76 5.14 -2.00
CA ARG A 16 -12.95 3.69 -1.82
C ARG A 16 -11.96 3.18 -0.80
N ILE A 17 -12.23 3.45 0.48
CA ILE A 17 -11.34 3.05 1.57
C ILE A 17 -11.42 1.52 1.81
N LYS A 18 -10.27 0.85 1.79
CA LYS A 18 -10.13 -0.57 2.11
C LYS A 18 -9.11 -0.76 3.24
N LYS A 19 -9.45 -1.62 4.20
CA LYS A 19 -8.59 -2.01 5.31
C LYS A 19 -7.66 -3.13 4.90
N PHE A 20 -6.36 -2.90 5.04
CA PHE A 20 -5.29 -3.87 4.86
C PHE A 20 -4.72 -4.24 6.21
N GLN A 21 -4.78 -5.52 6.57
CA GLN A 21 -4.14 -6.03 7.78
C GLN A 21 -2.78 -6.59 7.40
N ILE A 22 -1.72 -6.01 7.96
CA ILE A 22 -0.34 -6.36 7.66
C ILE A 22 0.28 -6.98 8.91
N TYR A 23 0.83 -8.16 8.71
CA TYR A 23 1.60 -8.85 9.72
C TYR A 23 2.99 -8.20 9.88
N ARG A 24 3.26 -7.66 11.07
CA ARG A 24 4.52 -7.03 11.42
C ARG A 24 5.28 -7.91 12.39
N TRP A 25 6.49 -8.28 12.00
CA TRP A 25 7.42 -9.02 12.85
C TRP A 25 8.83 -8.45 12.66
N ASP A 26 9.53 -8.26 13.78
CA ASP A 26 10.90 -7.75 13.82
C ASP A 26 11.82 -8.85 14.37
N PRO A 27 12.74 -9.41 13.57
CA PRO A 27 13.63 -10.50 13.98
C PRO A 27 14.76 -10.05 14.93
N ASP A 28 15.12 -8.77 14.92
CA ASP A 28 16.25 -8.23 15.68
C ASP A 28 15.85 -7.92 17.14
N SER A 29 14.58 -7.65 17.40
CA SER A 29 14.04 -7.48 18.75
C SER A 29 13.72 -8.83 19.40
N ALA A 30 14.71 -9.41 20.10
CA ALA A 30 14.53 -10.63 20.88
C ALA A 30 13.35 -10.50 21.85
N GLY A 31 12.21 -11.13 21.53
CA GLY A 31 11.00 -11.16 22.37
C GLY A 31 9.77 -10.44 21.81
N ASN A 32 9.88 -9.71 20.69
CA ASN A 32 8.70 -9.07 20.09
C ASN A 32 7.81 -10.10 19.40
N LYS A 33 6.59 -10.27 19.95
CA LYS A 33 5.55 -11.09 19.31
C LYS A 33 5.09 -10.41 18.02
N PRO A 34 4.81 -11.19 16.99
CA PRO A 34 4.22 -10.65 15.77
C PRO A 34 2.90 -9.94 16.08
N ARG A 35 2.67 -8.82 15.40
CA ARG A 35 1.47 -7.99 15.58
C ARG A 35 0.78 -7.75 14.25
N MET A 36 -0.54 -7.72 14.28
CA MET A 36 -1.37 -7.31 13.15
C MET A 36 -1.54 -5.80 13.19
N GLN A 37 -1.18 -5.12 12.11
CA GLN A 37 -1.36 -3.68 11.96
C GLN A 37 -2.32 -3.40 10.82
N THR A 38 -3.38 -2.64 11.09
CA THR A 38 -4.39 -2.29 10.08
C THR A 38 -4.06 -0.93 9.47
N TYR A 39 -4.15 -0.84 8.14
CA TYR A 39 -3.98 0.40 7.38
C TYR A 39 -5.19 0.61 6.47
N ASP A 40 -5.72 1.83 6.48
CA ASP A 40 -6.81 2.25 5.60
C ASP A 40 -6.23 2.86 4.32
N ILE A 41 -6.55 2.27 3.16
CA ILE A 41 -6.04 2.73 1.86
C ILE A 41 -7.19 3.02 0.90
N ASP A 42 -7.12 4.18 0.25
CA ASP A 42 -8.03 4.55 -0.82
C ASP A 42 -7.67 3.84 -2.13
N LEU A 43 -8.59 3.02 -2.64
CA LEU A 43 -8.43 2.25 -3.87
C LEU A 43 -8.53 3.09 -5.15
N ASN A 44 -9.03 4.32 -5.11
CA ASN A 44 -8.99 5.21 -6.28
C ASN A 44 -7.59 5.80 -6.49
N SER A 45 -6.85 5.98 -5.40
CA SER A 45 -5.47 6.47 -5.39
C SER A 45 -4.41 5.38 -5.51
N CYS A 46 -4.83 4.11 -5.61
CA CYS A 46 -3.96 2.94 -5.70
C CYS A 46 -4.25 2.13 -6.97
N GLY A 47 -3.23 1.49 -7.52
CA GLY A 47 -3.40 0.53 -8.61
C GLY A 47 -4.24 -0.68 -8.20
N PRO A 48 -4.70 -1.50 -9.16
CA PRO A 48 -5.54 -2.67 -8.89
C PRO A 48 -4.83 -3.78 -8.10
N MET A 49 -3.51 -3.69 -7.92
CA MET A 49 -2.70 -4.72 -7.28
C MET A 49 -2.46 -4.42 -5.80
N VAL A 50 -2.45 -5.47 -4.98
CA VAL A 50 -2.09 -5.38 -3.55
C VAL A 50 -0.67 -4.82 -3.35
N LEU A 51 0.24 -5.09 -4.29
CA LEU A 51 1.59 -4.54 -4.25
C LEU A 51 1.59 -3.00 -4.30
N ASP A 52 0.70 -2.39 -5.07
CA ASP A 52 0.60 -0.92 -5.16
C ASP A 52 0.10 -0.34 -3.83
N ALA A 53 -0.84 -1.02 -3.16
CA ALA A 53 -1.28 -0.65 -1.81
C ALA A 53 -0.14 -0.75 -0.79
N LEU A 54 0.67 -1.81 -0.82
CA LEU A 54 1.85 -1.95 0.05
C LEU A 54 2.91 -0.87 -0.21
N ILE A 55 3.14 -0.51 -1.49
CA ILE A 55 4.04 0.58 -1.87
C ILE A 55 3.52 1.91 -1.33
N LYS A 56 2.22 2.19 -1.47
CA LYS A 56 1.60 3.42 -0.96
C LYS A 56 1.72 3.50 0.57
N ILE A 57 1.41 2.42 1.29
CA ILE A 57 1.58 2.36 2.75
C ILE A 57 3.01 2.68 3.12
N LYS A 58 4.00 2.10 2.45
CA LYS A 58 5.42 2.38 2.74
C LYS A 58 5.83 3.82 2.43
N ASN A 59 5.36 4.39 1.32
CA ASN A 59 5.80 5.71 0.87
C ASN A 59 5.09 6.86 1.61
N GLU A 60 3.81 6.70 1.95
CA GLU A 60 2.98 7.78 2.47
C GLU A 60 2.63 7.64 3.95
N ILE A 61 2.57 6.41 4.48
CA ILE A 61 2.01 6.16 5.84
C ILE A 61 3.08 5.68 6.82
N ASP A 62 3.84 4.64 6.46
CA ASP A 62 4.79 3.98 7.34
C ASP A 62 6.03 3.48 6.58
N PRO A 63 7.10 4.29 6.50
CA PRO A 63 8.33 3.93 5.81
C PRO A 63 9.10 2.78 6.48
N THR A 64 8.76 2.42 7.73
CA THR A 64 9.35 1.27 8.44
C THR A 64 8.82 -0.07 7.93
N LEU A 65 7.72 -0.05 7.17
CA LEU A 65 7.19 -1.24 6.52
C LEU A 65 8.19 -1.76 5.47
N THR A 66 8.69 -2.97 5.70
CA THR A 66 9.62 -3.63 4.79
C THR A 66 8.93 -4.85 4.19
N PHE A 67 8.69 -4.82 2.89
CA PHE A 67 8.18 -5.95 2.14
C PHE A 67 9.12 -6.26 0.99
N ARG A 68 9.10 -7.51 0.53
CA ARG A 68 9.89 -7.93 -0.63
C ARG A 68 9.01 -8.03 -1.84
N ARG A 69 9.39 -7.29 -2.86
CA ARG A 69 8.91 -7.46 -4.22
C ARG A 69 9.90 -8.37 -4.94
N SER A 70 9.49 -9.59 -5.28
CA SER A 70 10.12 -10.26 -6.43
C SER A 70 9.55 -9.53 -7.64
N CYS A 71 10.40 -9.07 -8.55
CA CYS A 71 10.04 -8.23 -9.69
C CYS A 71 8.70 -8.63 -10.35
N ARG A 72 8.00 -7.66 -10.95
CA ARG A 72 6.78 -7.87 -11.76
C ARG A 72 6.96 -9.02 -12.79
N GLU A 73 8.21 -9.38 -13.09
CA GLU A 73 8.71 -10.67 -13.58
C GLU A 73 9.91 -11.13 -12.73
N GLY A 74 9.80 -12.25 -12.00
CA GLY A 74 10.69 -12.62 -10.90
C GLY A 74 12.20 -12.66 -11.21
N LYS A 75 12.97 -11.77 -10.57
CA LYS A 75 14.41 -11.94 -10.35
C LYS A 75 14.75 -11.57 -8.91
N SER A 76 14.99 -12.61 -8.14
CA SER A 76 15.36 -12.61 -6.73
C SER A 76 16.55 -11.71 -6.43
N GLN A 77 16.48 -10.91 -5.36
CA GLN A 77 17.62 -10.77 -4.47
C GLN A 77 17.20 -10.79 -3.00
N LEU A 78 17.89 -11.68 -2.30
CA LEU A 78 17.72 -12.10 -0.92
C LEU A 78 18.10 -11.00 0.10
N LYS A 79 18.07 -11.38 1.39
CA LYS A 79 18.23 -10.61 2.64
C LYS A 79 16.99 -10.19 3.44
N LYS A 80 16.59 -11.19 4.23
CA LYS A 80 15.74 -11.25 5.40
C LYS A 80 14.22 -11.34 5.16
N SER A 81 13.73 -12.46 5.66
CA SER A 81 12.39 -13.03 5.58
C SER A 81 11.31 -12.02 5.98
N LEU A 82 10.32 -11.82 5.12
CA LEU A 82 9.00 -11.43 5.61
C LEU A 82 7.97 -12.22 4.81
N HIS A 83 7.44 -13.24 5.48
CA HIS A 83 6.25 -13.96 5.04
C HIS A 83 5.09 -12.96 5.10
N ILE A 84 4.67 -12.46 3.95
CA ILE A 84 3.37 -11.79 3.83
C ILE A 84 2.37 -12.93 3.71
N VAL A 85 1.89 -13.43 4.86
CA VAL A 85 0.64 -14.18 4.88
C VAL A 85 -0.45 -13.13 4.70
N MET A 86 -0.90 -12.97 3.45
CA MET A 86 -2.24 -12.44 3.20
C MET A 86 -3.28 -13.43 3.76
#